data_AF-A0A2P5MAW0-F1
#
_entry.id   AF-A0A2P5MAW0-F1
#
_cell.length_a   1.000
_cell.length_b   1.000
_cell.length_c   1.000
_cell.angle_alpha   90.00
_cell.angle_beta   90.00
_cell.angle_gamma   90.00
#
_symmetry.space_group_name_H-M   'P 1'
#
loop_
_entity.id
_entity.type
_entity.pdbx_description
1 polymer ?
#
loop_
_entity_poly.entity_id
_entity_poly.type
_entity_poly.pdbx_seq_one_letter_code
_entity_poly.pdbx_strand_id
1 'polypeptide(L)'
;MTKLSQKLITSNTGAIALRRVLMGGSAVVAMGAAFAPTSASAAVCAGSVLSFAGPFSFACGNLNAAIGPGSNAIGTLNGVIGIGSNAIGTINGVIGIGSNAIGTINGVIGNGSNAIGTINGVIGDGSNAFGTLNAVIGDNSSAFGSKNLVIGDKSTAAGNANSVFGDG
;
A
#
# COMPACT_ATOMS: atom_id res chain seq x y z
N MET A 1 12.58 7.72 60.10
CA MET A 1 12.47 8.62 58.93
C MET A 1 12.87 7.80 57.70
N THR A 2 12.14 7.70 56.59
CA THR A 2 10.90 8.39 56.14
C THR A 2 9.97 7.41 55.39
N LYS A 3 8.66 7.45 55.65
CA LYS A 3 7.67 6.87 54.73
C LYS A 3 7.47 7.86 53.58
N LEU A 4 8.01 7.60 52.40
CA LEU A 4 7.76 8.41 51.20
C LEU A 4 6.49 7.91 50.52
N SER A 5 5.37 8.55 50.88
CA SER A 5 4.05 8.32 50.33
C SER A 5 4.03 8.49 48.81
N GLN A 6 3.54 7.48 48.07
CA GLN A 6 3.22 7.65 46.66
C GLN A 6 2.01 8.58 46.53
N LYS A 7 2.29 9.87 46.37
CA LYS A 7 1.26 10.89 46.12
C LYS A 7 0.64 10.66 44.75
N LEU A 8 -0.51 10.00 44.75
CA LEU A 8 -1.37 9.80 43.58
C LEU A 8 -1.81 11.17 43.05
N ILE A 9 -1.15 11.67 42.00
CA ILE A 9 -1.58 12.90 41.32
C ILE A 9 -2.67 12.51 40.32
N THR A 10 -3.92 12.58 40.78
CA THR A 10 -5.10 12.63 39.91
C THR A 10 -5.09 13.96 39.16
N SER A 11 -4.49 14.00 37.96
CA SER A 11 -4.60 15.15 37.07
C SER A 11 -5.86 15.02 36.21
N ASN A 12 -6.90 15.74 36.59
CA ASN A 12 -8.19 15.75 35.90
C ASN A 12 -8.12 16.64 34.64
N THR A 13 -7.29 16.25 33.66
CA THR A 13 -7.28 16.72 32.26
C THR A 13 -6.18 16.00 31.46
N GLY A 14 -6.56 15.13 30.53
CA GLY A 14 -5.97 14.92 29.19
C GLY A 14 -4.46 14.65 28.97
N ALA A 15 -3.58 14.66 29.98
CA ALA A 15 -2.13 14.57 29.78
C ALA A 15 -1.57 13.20 30.20
N ILE A 16 -1.29 12.34 29.21
CA ILE A 16 -0.60 11.07 29.43
C ILE A 16 0.84 11.36 29.89
N ALA A 17 1.14 11.05 31.15
CA ALA A 17 2.46 11.27 31.71
C ALA A 17 3.52 10.41 31.03
N LEU A 18 4.45 11.04 30.30
CA LEU A 18 5.64 10.43 29.70
C LEU A 18 6.65 9.98 30.79
N ARG A 19 6.27 9.02 31.63
CA ARG A 19 7.17 8.42 32.61
C ARG A 19 8.06 7.41 31.89
N ARG A 20 9.34 7.79 31.70
CA ARG A 20 10.44 7.01 31.13
C ARG A 20 10.23 5.49 31.23
N VAL A 21 9.83 4.87 30.11
CA VAL A 21 10.16 3.48 29.84
C VAL A 21 11.60 3.46 29.33
N LEU A 22 12.40 2.55 29.89
CA LEU A 22 13.82 2.39 29.60
C LEU A 22 14.00 1.93 28.14
N MET A 23 14.28 2.86 27.22
CA MET A 23 14.40 2.56 25.79
C MET A 23 15.72 1.86 25.44
N GLY A 24 15.78 0.56 25.67
CA GLY A 24 16.55 -0.35 24.82
C GLY A 24 15.75 -0.67 23.55
N GLY A 25 15.64 0.30 22.63
CA GLY A 25 14.89 0.18 21.39
C GLY A 25 13.40 0.56 21.49
N SER A 26 12.99 1.49 20.63
CA SER A 26 11.62 1.73 20.13
C SER A 26 10.45 1.64 21.12
N ALA A 27 10.13 2.76 21.79
CA ALA A 27 8.76 2.98 22.26
C ALA A 27 8.00 3.90 21.28
N VAL A 28 6.86 3.43 20.78
CA VAL A 28 5.84 4.27 20.15
C VAL A 28 4.52 4.02 20.90
N VAL A 29 3.86 5.10 21.30
CA VAL A 29 2.60 5.06 22.05
C VAL A 29 1.46 4.79 21.06
N ALA A 30 0.85 3.60 21.13
CA ALA A 30 -0.30 3.23 20.31
C ALA A 30 -1.54 2.99 21.19
N MET A 31 -2.47 3.96 21.19
CA MET A 31 -3.81 3.77 21.74
C MET A 31 -4.73 3.20 20.66
N GLY A 32 -4.94 1.88 20.68
CA GLY A 32 -5.97 1.20 19.89
C GLY A 32 -5.45 0.14 18.91
N ALA A 33 -5.87 -1.11 19.14
CA ALA A 33 -5.78 -2.29 18.26
C ALA A 33 -4.39 -2.89 17.91
N ALA A 34 -4.14 -4.07 18.50
CA ALA A 34 -3.32 -5.20 18.00
C ALA A 34 -1.84 -4.98 17.57
N PHE A 35 -0.92 -5.29 18.50
CA PHE A 35 0.41 -5.88 18.24
C PHE A 35 0.25 -7.31 17.65
N ALA A 36 1.17 -7.97 16.92
CA ALA A 36 2.57 -7.76 16.47
C ALA A 36 2.84 -8.80 15.31
N PRO A 37 4.08 -9.19 14.85
CA PRO A 37 5.44 -8.78 15.25
C PRO A 37 6.51 -8.60 14.10
N THR A 38 7.75 -8.32 14.52
CA THR A 38 9.05 -8.52 13.80
C THR A 38 9.33 -7.81 12.46
N SER A 39 9.41 -6.47 12.46
CA SER A 39 10.57 -5.72 11.92
C SER A 39 10.34 -4.21 11.96
N ALA A 40 11.07 -3.48 12.82
CA ALA A 40 11.36 -2.02 12.86
C ALA A 40 10.29 -0.93 12.59
N SER A 41 9.25 -1.16 11.79
CA SER A 41 8.34 -0.16 11.20
C SER A 41 7.06 0.10 12.00
N ALA A 42 7.05 -0.24 13.29
CA ALA A 42 5.89 -0.06 14.17
C ALA A 42 5.69 1.41 14.60
N ALA A 43 5.36 2.27 13.63
CA ALA A 43 5.09 3.69 13.85
C ALA A 43 3.96 4.21 12.95
N VAL A 44 2.94 4.81 13.58
CA VAL A 44 1.95 5.74 12.99
C VAL A 44 0.93 5.18 11.96
N CYS A 45 0.55 3.90 12.04
CA CYS A 45 -0.54 3.37 11.21
C CYS A 45 -1.86 3.22 11.99
N ALA A 46 -2.63 4.30 12.09
CA ALA A 46 -3.98 4.27 12.63
C ALA A 46 -4.98 3.76 11.58
N GLY A 47 -5.55 2.57 11.79
CA GLY A 47 -6.49 1.96 10.86
C GLY A 47 -7.20 0.74 11.45
N SER A 48 -8.50 0.60 11.16
CA SER A 48 -9.40 -0.27 11.94
C SER A 48 -9.31 -1.77 11.63
N VAL A 49 -8.73 -2.16 10.49
CA VAL A 49 -8.51 -3.57 10.09
C VAL A 49 -7.28 -3.63 9.21
N LEU A 50 -6.33 -4.51 9.54
CA LEU A 50 -5.12 -4.78 8.78
C LEU A 50 -4.91 -6.30 8.72
N SER A 51 -4.46 -6.83 7.57
CA SER A 51 -4.02 -8.21 7.46
C SER A 51 -2.65 -8.31 6.79
N PHE A 52 -1.80 -9.16 7.34
CA PHE A 52 -0.45 -9.43 6.84
C PHE A 52 -0.13 -10.91 6.98
N ALA A 53 0.56 -11.47 5.98
CA ALA A 53 0.92 -12.89 5.94
C ALA A 53 2.37 -13.13 5.48
N GLY A 54 2.96 -12.17 4.74
CA GLY A 54 4.33 -12.26 4.24
C GLY A 54 5.35 -11.69 5.24
N PRO A 55 6.57 -12.27 5.33
CA PRO A 55 7.66 -11.62 6.06
C PRO A 55 7.97 -10.25 5.46
N PHE A 56 8.29 -9.27 6.32
CA PHE A 56 8.56 -7.87 5.93
C PHE A 56 7.42 -7.15 5.20
N SER A 57 6.17 -7.62 5.29
CA SER A 57 5.01 -6.90 4.76
C SER A 57 4.57 -5.75 5.66
N PHE A 58 4.01 -4.69 5.08
CA PHE A 58 3.54 -3.49 5.78
C PHE A 58 2.14 -3.11 5.30
N ALA A 59 1.21 -2.90 6.23
CA ALA A 59 -0.13 -2.42 5.92
C ALA A 59 -0.48 -1.22 6.81
N CYS A 60 -1.03 -0.14 6.24
CA CYS A 60 -1.19 1.14 6.93
C CYS A 60 -2.47 1.88 6.51
N GLY A 61 -3.29 2.30 7.47
CA GLY A 61 -4.60 2.90 7.22
C GLY A 61 -5.74 1.87 7.24
N ASN A 62 -6.90 2.17 6.67
CA ASN A 62 -8.11 1.38 6.89
C ASN A 62 -8.31 0.21 5.90
N LEU A 63 -8.60 -0.99 6.39
CA LEU A 63 -8.99 -2.17 5.60
C LEU A 63 -7.93 -2.59 4.56
N ASN A 64 -6.64 -2.49 4.89
CA ASN A 64 -5.57 -2.88 3.95
C ASN A 64 -5.05 -4.30 4.22
N ALA A 65 -4.69 -5.00 3.16
CA ALA A 65 -4.13 -6.35 3.19
C ALA A 65 -2.77 -6.39 2.45
N ALA A 66 -1.71 -6.85 3.12
CA ALA A 66 -0.36 -7.03 2.57
C ALA A 66 0.09 -8.48 2.77
N ILE A 67 -0.31 -9.35 1.86
CA ILE A 67 -0.14 -10.81 1.96
C ILE A 67 1.23 -11.25 1.43
N GLY A 68 1.75 -10.59 0.40
CA GLY A 68 3.03 -10.94 -0.22
C GLY A 68 4.25 -10.64 0.69
N PRO A 69 5.29 -11.49 0.70
CA PRO A 69 6.60 -11.16 1.26
C PRO A 69 7.09 -9.79 0.77
N GLY A 70 7.48 -8.89 1.67
CA GLY A 70 7.95 -7.54 1.34
C GLY A 70 6.90 -6.61 0.70
N SER A 71 5.60 -6.95 0.74
CA SER A 71 4.53 -6.14 0.14
C SER A 71 4.08 -4.98 1.02
N ASN A 72 3.63 -3.87 0.41
CA ASN A 72 3.19 -2.67 1.13
C ASN A 72 1.78 -2.22 0.68
N ALA A 73 0.84 -2.10 1.62
CA ALA A 73 -0.54 -1.68 1.35
C ALA A 73 -0.93 -0.45 2.21
N ILE A 74 -1.00 0.75 1.60
CA ILE A 74 -1.09 2.03 2.32
C ILE A 74 -2.31 2.84 1.87
N GLY A 75 -3.19 3.21 2.80
CA GLY A 75 -4.34 4.09 2.55
C GLY A 75 -5.66 3.45 2.97
N THR A 76 -6.62 3.29 2.04
CA THR A 76 -7.93 2.66 2.31
C THR A 76 -8.26 1.54 1.32
N LEU A 77 -8.65 0.37 1.84
CA LEU A 77 -9.12 -0.79 1.07
C LEU A 77 -8.14 -1.30 0.00
N ASN A 78 -6.84 -1.23 0.25
CA ASN A 78 -5.83 -1.73 -0.69
C ASN A 78 -5.48 -3.21 -0.40
N GLY A 79 -5.28 -4.01 -1.43
CA GLY A 79 -4.88 -5.41 -1.31
C GLY A 79 -3.63 -5.72 -2.14
N VAL A 80 -2.61 -6.31 -1.52
CA VAL A 80 -1.40 -6.79 -2.20
C VAL A 80 -1.18 -8.26 -1.88
N ILE A 81 -0.99 -9.05 -2.93
CA ILE A 81 -0.63 -10.48 -2.87
C ILE A 81 0.79 -10.71 -3.41
N GLY A 82 1.22 -9.89 -4.38
CA GLY A 82 2.53 -9.99 -5.02
C GLY A 82 3.72 -9.77 -4.08
N ILE A 83 4.81 -10.50 -4.32
CA ILE A 83 6.08 -10.36 -3.60
C ILE A 83 6.74 -9.02 -3.96
N GLY A 84 7.16 -8.23 -2.97
CA GLY A 84 7.82 -6.94 -3.17
C GLY A 84 6.94 -5.85 -3.81
N SER A 85 5.62 -6.06 -3.83
CA SER A 85 4.65 -5.24 -4.56
C SER A 85 3.99 -4.19 -3.67
N ASN A 86 3.47 -3.11 -4.26
CA ASN A 86 2.97 -1.93 -3.52
C ASN A 86 1.57 -1.48 -4.00
N ALA A 87 0.64 -1.29 -3.08
CA ALA A 87 -0.66 -0.66 -3.34
C ALA A 87 -0.84 0.57 -2.44
N ILE A 88 -0.97 1.76 -3.03
CA ILE A 88 -0.97 3.04 -2.29
C ILE A 88 -2.14 3.91 -2.73
N GLY A 89 -3.00 4.31 -1.79
CA GLY A 89 -4.15 5.18 -2.03
C GLY A 89 -5.47 4.52 -1.63
N THR A 90 -6.43 4.45 -2.55
CA THR A 90 -7.81 4.02 -2.27
C THR A 90 -8.27 2.92 -3.22
N ILE A 91 -8.63 1.73 -2.71
CA ILE A 91 -9.19 0.61 -3.47
C ILE A 91 -8.23 0.09 -4.56
N ASN A 92 -6.92 0.00 -4.28
CA ASN A 92 -5.96 -0.56 -5.25
C ASN A 92 -5.68 -2.04 -4.98
N GLY A 93 -5.55 -2.84 -6.05
CA GLY A 93 -5.26 -4.28 -5.99
C GLY A 93 -3.99 -4.63 -6.76
N VAL A 94 -3.07 -5.38 -6.16
CA VAL A 94 -1.85 -5.87 -6.82
C VAL A 94 -1.62 -7.35 -6.57
N ILE A 95 -1.56 -8.13 -7.64
CA ILE A 95 -1.29 -9.58 -7.62
C ILE A 95 0.12 -9.87 -8.15
N GLY A 96 0.56 -9.18 -9.20
CA GLY A 96 1.86 -9.38 -9.83
C GLY A 96 3.05 -9.10 -8.91
N ILE A 97 4.16 -9.80 -9.14
CA ILE A 97 5.41 -9.68 -8.38
C ILE A 97 6.14 -8.39 -8.75
N GLY A 98 6.71 -7.67 -7.77
CA GLY A 98 7.46 -6.43 -7.98
C GLY A 98 6.63 -5.29 -8.62
N SER A 99 5.31 -5.32 -8.45
CA SER A 99 4.35 -4.50 -9.19
C SER A 99 3.70 -3.42 -8.32
N ASN A 100 3.20 -2.33 -8.92
CA ASN A 100 2.77 -1.14 -8.19
C ASN A 100 1.42 -0.59 -8.65
N ALA A 101 0.47 -0.39 -7.74
CA ALA A 101 -0.79 0.30 -7.99
C ALA A 101 -0.91 1.54 -7.09
N ILE A 102 -0.94 2.74 -7.68
CA ILE A 102 -0.87 4.01 -6.93
C ILE A 102 -1.99 4.95 -7.36
N GLY A 103 -2.83 5.38 -6.42
CA GLY A 103 -3.94 6.31 -6.63
C GLY A 103 -5.29 5.71 -6.22
N THR A 104 -6.28 5.72 -7.12
CA THR A 104 -7.67 5.32 -6.81
C THR A 104 -8.19 4.25 -7.78
N ILE A 105 -8.62 3.10 -7.26
CA ILE A 105 -9.27 2.01 -8.05
C ILE A 105 -8.33 1.44 -9.13
N ASN A 106 -7.03 1.30 -8.87
CA ASN A 106 -6.10 0.69 -9.83
C ASN A 106 -5.91 -0.81 -9.56
N GLY A 107 -5.81 -1.61 -10.62
CA GLY A 107 -5.57 -3.05 -10.57
C GLY A 107 -4.34 -3.46 -11.37
N VAL A 108 -3.43 -4.23 -10.77
CA VAL A 108 -2.25 -4.80 -11.46
C VAL A 108 -2.16 -6.30 -11.23
N ILE A 109 -2.16 -7.06 -12.32
CA ILE A 109 -2.03 -8.52 -12.33
C ILE A 109 -0.65 -8.94 -12.83
N GLY A 110 -0.14 -8.32 -13.90
CA GLY A 110 1.16 -8.64 -14.48
C GLY A 110 2.34 -8.29 -13.57
N ASN A 111 3.46 -8.99 -13.76
CA ASN A 111 4.70 -8.89 -12.99
C ASN A 111 5.57 -7.73 -13.46
N GLY A 112 6.21 -7.02 -12.53
CA GLY A 112 7.00 -5.80 -12.81
C GLY A 112 6.16 -4.63 -13.35
N SER A 113 4.84 -4.70 -13.24
CA SER A 113 3.90 -3.81 -13.92
C SER A 113 3.38 -2.69 -13.01
N ASN A 114 2.95 -1.57 -13.60
CA ASN A 114 2.63 -0.35 -12.85
C ASN A 114 1.31 0.28 -13.30
N ALA A 115 0.39 0.56 -12.38
CA ALA A 115 -0.85 1.31 -12.64
C ALA A 115 -0.92 2.54 -11.72
N ILE A 116 -0.79 3.74 -12.28
CA ILE A 116 -0.74 5.00 -11.52
C ILE A 116 -1.82 5.98 -11.99
N GLY A 117 -2.66 6.42 -11.06
CA GLY A 117 -3.71 7.41 -11.27
C GLY A 117 -5.09 6.89 -10.84
N THR A 118 -6.08 6.93 -11.73
CA THR A 118 -7.49 6.64 -11.37
C THR A 118 -8.12 5.61 -12.33
N ILE A 119 -8.59 4.48 -11.80
CA ILE A 119 -9.29 3.42 -12.55
C ILE A 119 -8.42 2.84 -13.68
N ASN A 120 -7.13 2.59 -13.44
CA ASN A 120 -6.27 1.92 -14.42
C ASN A 120 -6.17 0.41 -14.16
N GLY A 121 -6.17 -0.40 -15.22
CA GLY A 121 -5.96 -1.84 -15.17
C GLY A 121 -4.74 -2.27 -15.98
N VAL A 122 -3.85 -3.07 -15.39
CA VAL A 122 -2.71 -3.68 -16.09
C VAL A 122 -2.68 -5.18 -15.87
N ILE A 123 -2.68 -5.93 -16.97
CA ILE A 123 -2.67 -7.39 -16.98
C ILE A 123 -1.32 -7.92 -17.49
N GLY A 124 -0.76 -7.34 -18.54
CA GLY A 124 0.52 -7.78 -19.11
C GLY A 124 1.73 -7.55 -18.21
N ASP A 125 2.76 -8.36 -18.41
CA ASP A 125 4.03 -8.36 -17.67
C ASP A 125 4.97 -7.25 -18.18
N GLY A 126 5.61 -6.53 -17.25
CA GLY A 126 6.46 -5.36 -17.52
C GLY A 126 5.70 -4.16 -18.10
N SER A 127 4.38 -4.14 -17.98
CA SER A 127 3.48 -3.18 -18.63
C SER A 127 3.01 -2.06 -17.70
N ASN A 128 2.61 -0.92 -18.27
CA ASN A 128 2.41 0.31 -17.48
C ASN A 128 1.18 1.12 -17.91
N ALA A 129 0.35 1.56 -16.97
CA ALA A 129 -0.79 2.44 -17.21
C ALA A 129 -0.71 3.69 -16.33
N PHE A 130 -0.65 4.87 -16.94
CA PHE A 130 -0.52 6.16 -16.26
C PHE A 130 -1.65 7.12 -16.66
N GLY A 131 -2.43 7.57 -15.68
CA GLY A 131 -3.50 8.57 -15.86
C GLY A 131 -4.87 8.05 -15.43
N THR A 132 -5.88 8.11 -16.31
CA THR A 132 -7.28 7.81 -15.93
C THR A 132 -7.96 6.83 -16.90
N LEU A 133 -8.57 5.76 -16.38
CA LEU A 133 -9.34 4.78 -17.17
C LEU A 133 -8.52 4.09 -18.29
N ASN A 134 -7.23 3.84 -18.08
CA ASN A 134 -6.42 3.12 -19.06
C ASN A 134 -6.41 1.61 -18.77
N ALA A 135 -6.41 0.79 -19.82
CA ALA A 135 -6.30 -0.67 -19.75
C ALA A 135 -5.13 -1.16 -20.61
N VAL A 136 -4.20 -1.91 -20.01
CA VAL A 136 -3.05 -2.50 -20.71
C VAL A 136 -3.04 -4.00 -20.51
N ILE A 137 -3.16 -4.75 -21.60
CA ILE A 137 -3.31 -6.19 -21.62
C ILE A 137 -2.05 -6.87 -22.17
N GLY A 138 -1.46 -6.33 -23.24
CA GLY A 138 -0.22 -6.86 -23.82
C GLY A 138 1.00 -6.67 -22.92
N ASP A 139 2.02 -7.50 -23.15
CA ASP A 139 3.29 -7.54 -22.41
C ASP A 139 4.26 -6.46 -22.90
N ASN A 140 5.05 -5.91 -21.98
CA ASN A 140 5.96 -4.77 -22.20
C ASN A 140 5.30 -3.53 -22.83
N SER A 141 3.98 -3.38 -22.66
CA SER A 141 3.16 -2.33 -23.27
C SER A 141 2.88 -1.17 -22.30
N SER A 142 2.55 0.01 -22.83
CA SER A 142 2.31 1.21 -22.02
C SER A 142 1.14 2.08 -22.49
N ALA A 143 0.34 2.58 -21.55
CA ALA A 143 -0.73 3.54 -21.81
C ALA A 143 -0.55 4.82 -20.98
N PHE A 144 -0.60 5.98 -21.64
CA PHE A 144 -0.44 7.29 -21.02
C PHE A 144 -1.60 8.22 -21.36
N GLY A 145 -2.22 8.82 -20.34
CA GLY A 145 -3.30 9.80 -20.51
C GLY A 145 -4.64 9.27 -20.05
N SER A 146 -5.66 9.27 -20.91
CA SER A 146 -7.02 8.89 -20.52
C SER A 146 -7.70 7.91 -21.48
N LYS A 147 -8.45 6.95 -20.93
CA LYS A 147 -9.32 6.03 -21.71
C LYS A 147 -8.60 5.21 -22.79
N ASN A 148 -7.29 4.98 -22.65
CA ASN A 148 -6.53 4.22 -23.66
C ASN A 148 -6.63 2.71 -23.40
N LEU A 149 -6.73 1.94 -24.48
CA LEU A 149 -6.70 0.48 -24.46
C LEU A 149 -5.49 -0.03 -25.26
N VAL A 150 -4.64 -0.84 -24.66
CA VAL A 150 -3.48 -1.46 -25.33
C VAL A 150 -3.57 -2.97 -25.17
N ILE A 151 -3.76 -3.68 -26.28
CA ILE A 151 -3.85 -5.14 -26.32
C ILE A 151 -2.60 -5.76 -26.95
N GLY A 152 -2.03 -5.12 -27.97
CA GLY A 152 -0.78 -5.60 -28.58
C GLY A 152 0.40 -5.55 -27.60
N ASP A 153 1.38 -6.42 -27.82
CA ASP A 153 2.63 -6.46 -27.06
C ASP A 153 3.57 -5.33 -27.49
N LYS A 154 4.49 -4.92 -26.61
CA LYS A 154 5.50 -3.85 -26.80
C LYS A 154 4.93 -2.52 -27.32
N SER A 155 3.64 -2.32 -27.11
CA SER A 155 2.84 -1.29 -27.74
C SER A 155 2.68 -0.08 -26.84
N THR A 156 2.59 1.11 -27.42
CA THR A 156 2.36 2.35 -26.66
C THR A 156 1.14 3.11 -27.17
N ALA A 157 0.22 3.45 -26.28
CA ALA A 157 -0.85 4.41 -26.52
C ALA A 157 -0.64 5.67 -25.67
N ALA A 158 -0.72 6.85 -26.27
CA ALA A 158 -0.59 8.12 -25.57
C ALA A 158 -1.66 9.11 -26.04
N GLY A 159 -2.37 9.73 -25.09
CA GLY A 159 -3.44 10.70 -25.37
C GLY A 159 -4.77 10.33 -24.74
N ASN A 160 -5.86 10.49 -25.51
CA ASN A 160 -7.23 10.25 -25.04
C ASN A 160 -7.96 9.30 -26.00
N ALA A 161 -8.56 8.23 -25.46
CA ALA A 161 -9.41 7.29 -26.17
C ALA A 161 -8.74 6.54 -27.36
N ASN A 162 -7.44 6.29 -27.29
CA ASN A 162 -6.76 5.45 -28.27
C ASN A 162 -7.02 3.95 -28.02
N SER A 163 -6.94 3.13 -29.07
CA SER A 163 -6.94 1.67 -28.96
C SER A 163 -5.88 1.06 -29.87
N VAL A 164 -4.97 0.27 -29.30
CA VAL A 164 -3.83 -0.35 -30.01
C VAL A 164 -3.91 -1.87 -29.89
N PHE A 165 -3.93 -2.56 -31.04
CA PHE A 165 -4.19 -4.00 -31.13
C PHE A 165 -3.10 -4.82 -31.84
N GLY A 166 -2.16 -4.17 -32.53
CA GLY A 166 -1.03 -4.83 -33.19
C GLY A 166 0.24 -4.63 -32.37
N ASP A 167 1.17 -5.58 -32.48
CA ASP A 167 2.41 -5.62 -31.69
C ASP A 167 3.49 -4.67 -32.22
N GLY A 168 4.44 -4.31 -31.33
CA GLY A 168 5.58 -3.42 -31.61
C GLY A 168 6.94 -4.12 -31.82
#